data_AF-A0A7C9AVY3-F1
#
_entry.id   AF-A0A7C9AVY3-F1
#
_cell.length_a   1.000
_cell.length_b   1.000
_cell.length_c   1.000
_cell.angle_alpha   90.00
_cell.angle_beta   90.00
_cell.angle_gamma   90.00
#
_symmetry.space_group_name_H-M   'P 1'
#
loop_
_entity.id
_entity.type
_entity.pdbx_description
1 polymer ?
#
loop_
_entity_poly.entity_id
_entity_poly.type
_entity_poly.pdbx_seq_one_letter_code
_entity_poly.pdbx_strand_id
1 'polypeptide(L)'
;HEVVEFLLDQIHEHGWDVQDHLHKEEQNVLHIASNCTVANARLIVERWPELIGEHDKDKKTPLERASEAGSYRVVEAILEKDSSSILKAPRVWIEACERGDLSTVLAFVEKSPYLKDLC
;
A
#
# COMPACT_ATOMS: atom_id res chain seq x y z
N HIS A 1 1.38 12.79 13.84
CA HIS A 1 2.71 12.97 14.46
C HIS A 1 3.11 11.78 15.31
N GLU A 2 2.31 11.28 16.26
CA GLU A 2 2.68 10.12 17.11
C GLU A 2 2.97 8.80 16.38
N VAL A 3 2.25 8.46 15.31
CA VAL A 3 2.43 7.14 14.65
C VAL A 3 3.63 7.12 13.70
N VAL A 4 4.03 8.28 13.15
CA VAL A 4 5.24 8.38 12.32
C VAL A 4 6.48 8.32 13.22
N GLU A 5 6.46 9.01 14.36
CA GLU A 5 7.45 8.84 15.42
C GLU A 5 7.47 7.40 15.92
N PHE A 6 6.31 6.76 16.14
CA PHE A 6 6.24 5.34 16.51
C PHE A 6 6.86 4.42 15.45
N LEU A 7 6.59 4.63 14.16
CA LEU A 7 7.21 3.84 13.09
C LEU A 7 8.71 4.11 12.98
N LEU A 8 9.15 5.36 13.15
CA LEU A 8 10.56 5.72 13.19
C LEU A 8 11.27 5.17 14.44
N ASP A 9 10.61 5.13 15.59
CA ASP A 9 11.08 4.54 16.83
C ASP A 9 11.13 3.00 16.71
N GLN A 10 10.14 2.36 16.09
CA GLN A 10 10.20 0.94 15.79
C GLN A 10 11.31 0.61 14.79
N ILE A 11 11.54 1.47 13.80
CA ILE A 11 12.69 1.40 12.87
C ILE A 11 14.02 1.52 13.63
N HIS A 12 14.12 2.43 14.60
CA HIS A 12 15.36 2.70 15.36
C HIS A 12 15.64 1.66 16.45
N GLU A 13 14.62 1.26 17.20
CA GLU A 13 14.70 0.34 18.35
C GLU A 13 14.95 -1.11 17.92
N HIS A 14 14.42 -1.51 16.75
CA HIS A 14 14.61 -2.86 16.20
C HIS A 14 15.72 -2.92 15.13
N GLY A 15 16.44 -1.82 14.88
CA GLY A 15 17.53 -1.78 13.92
C GLY A 15 17.10 -2.12 12.50
N TRP A 16 15.96 -1.58 12.04
CA TRP A 16 15.55 -1.67 10.64
C TRP A 16 16.51 -0.80 9.82
N ASP A 17 17.58 -1.43 9.35
CA ASP A 17 18.25 -0.93 8.17
C ASP A 17 17.21 -0.94 7.05
N VAL A 18 16.89 0.23 6.49
CA VAL A 18 15.93 0.34 5.38
C VAL A 18 16.40 -0.45 4.16
N GLN A 19 17.67 -0.89 4.16
CA GLN A 19 18.24 -1.82 3.19
C GLN A 19 18.09 -3.31 3.57
N ASP A 20 17.97 -3.66 4.86
CA ASP A 20 17.86 -5.06 5.32
C ASP A 20 16.38 -5.46 5.42
N HIS A 21 15.92 -5.77 4.22
CA HIS A 21 14.71 -6.46 3.83
C HIS A 21 14.20 -7.46 4.91
N LEU A 22 12.88 -7.40 5.15
CA LEU A 22 11.96 -8.50 5.49
C LEU A 22 11.67 -8.78 6.98
N HIS A 23 10.48 -8.36 7.43
CA HIS A 23 9.71 -9.18 8.36
C HIS A 23 9.56 -10.60 7.78
N LYS A 24 9.25 -11.60 8.61
CA LYS A 24 9.22 -13.07 8.34
C LYS A 24 8.64 -13.55 6.99
N GLU A 25 7.96 -12.68 6.24
CA GLU A 25 7.22 -12.93 5.01
C GLU A 25 7.62 -12.02 3.83
N GLU A 26 8.83 -11.48 3.85
CA GLU A 26 9.32 -10.58 2.79
C GLU A 26 8.55 -9.25 2.65
N GLN A 27 7.90 -8.83 3.73
CA GLN A 27 7.05 -7.64 3.75
C GLN A 27 7.84 -6.38 4.10
N ASN A 28 7.73 -5.36 3.26
CA ASN A 28 8.11 -3.99 3.60
C ASN A 28 7.02 -3.27 4.42
N VAL A 29 7.32 -2.06 4.89
CA VAL A 29 6.40 -1.28 5.74
C VAL A 29 5.04 -0.99 5.10
N LEU A 30 4.95 -0.85 3.77
CA LEU A 30 3.68 -0.61 3.07
C LEU A 30 2.77 -1.85 3.05
N HIS A 31 3.34 -3.06 2.99
CA HIS A 31 2.55 -4.30 3.04
C HIS A 31 1.76 -4.46 4.34
N ILE A 32 2.30 -3.96 5.46
CA ILE A 32 1.70 -4.08 6.79
C ILE A 32 1.01 -2.78 7.27
N ALA A 33 0.97 -1.74 6.45
CA ALA A 33 0.42 -0.43 6.80
C ALA A 33 -1.12 -0.39 6.87
N SER A 34 -1.82 -1.53 6.84
CA SER A 34 -3.28 -1.60 6.71
C SER A 34 -4.05 -0.84 7.80
N ASN A 35 -3.46 -0.67 8.98
CA ASN A 35 -4.03 0.08 10.11
C ASN A 35 -3.58 1.55 10.18
N CYS A 36 -2.80 2.03 9.21
CA CYS A 36 -2.33 3.41 9.19
C CYS A 36 -3.45 4.41 8.87
N THR A 37 -3.26 5.63 9.37
CA THR A 37 -4.04 6.79 8.90
C THR A 37 -3.61 7.16 7.47
N VAL A 38 -4.47 7.84 6.72
CA VAL A 38 -4.14 8.34 5.37
C VAL A 38 -2.87 9.21 5.41
N ALA A 39 -2.74 10.08 6.41
CA ALA A 39 -1.57 10.97 6.54
C ALA A 39 -0.26 10.19 6.71
N ASN A 40 -0.26 9.11 7.49
CA ASN A 40 0.94 8.29 7.67
C ASN A 40 1.25 7.48 6.41
N ALA A 41 0.23 6.90 5.77
CA ALA A 41 0.40 6.16 4.53
C ALA A 41 1.02 7.05 3.44
N ARG A 42 0.52 8.30 3.31
CA ARG A 42 1.10 9.30 2.42
C ARG A 42 2.56 9.60 2.75
N LEU A 43 2.88 9.84 4.02
CA LEU A 43 4.26 10.16 4.43
C LEU A 43 5.24 9.01 4.12
N ILE A 44 4.84 7.76 4.33
CA ILE A 44 5.66 6.58 4.00
C ILE A 44 5.91 6.52 2.49
N VAL A 45 4.83 6.62 1.70
CA VAL A 45 4.88 6.56 0.23
C VAL A 45 5.67 7.74 -0.37
N GLU A 46 5.63 8.91 0.24
CA GLU A 46 6.42 10.07 -0.15
C GLU A 46 7.91 9.89 0.15
N ARG A 47 8.23 9.29 1.30
CA ARG A 47 9.61 9.10 1.77
C ARG A 47 10.32 7.94 1.07
N TRP A 48 9.60 6.86 0.79
CA TRP A 48 10.12 5.62 0.21
C TRP A 48 9.24 5.11 -0.94
N PRO A 49 9.15 5.85 -2.06
CA PRO A 49 8.32 5.46 -3.20
C PRO A 49 8.75 4.14 -3.86
N GLU A 50 10.00 3.73 -3.71
CA GLU A 50 10.54 2.47 -4.21
C GLU A 50 9.79 1.24 -3.68
N LEU A 51 9.25 1.33 -2.45
CA LEU A 51 8.56 0.23 -1.79
C LEU A 51 7.23 -0.15 -2.45
N ILE A 52 6.62 0.76 -3.22
CA ILE A 52 5.30 0.55 -3.86
C ILE A 52 5.30 -0.65 -4.81
N GLY A 53 6.44 -0.91 -5.47
CA GLY A 53 6.57 -1.94 -6.49
C GLY A 53 7.21 -3.23 -6.02
N GLU A 54 7.63 -3.31 -4.76
CA GLU A 54 8.24 -4.52 -4.20
C GLU A 54 7.19 -5.60 -3.99
N HIS A 55 7.60 -6.85 -4.04
CA HIS A 55 6.74 -7.98 -3.78
C HIS A 55 7.11 -8.62 -2.46
N ASP A 56 6.10 -9.06 -1.72
CA ASP A 56 6.30 -9.98 -0.61
C ASP A 56 6.52 -11.43 -1.09
N LYS A 57 6.65 -12.36 -0.14
CA LYS A 57 6.91 -13.79 -0.42
C LYS A 57 5.84 -14.45 -1.31
N ASP A 58 4.61 -13.93 -1.27
CA ASP A 58 3.46 -14.46 -2.00
C ASP A 58 3.35 -13.78 -3.37
N LYS A 59 4.38 -13.00 -3.75
CA LYS A 59 4.45 -12.19 -4.96
C LYS A 59 3.37 -11.14 -5.03
N LYS A 60 2.97 -10.60 -3.87
CA LYS A 60 1.98 -9.51 -3.80
C LYS A 60 2.67 -8.19 -3.51
N THR A 61 2.24 -7.17 -4.21
CA THR A 61 2.61 -5.78 -3.98
C THR A 61 1.89 -5.22 -2.74
N PRO A 62 2.36 -4.09 -2.18
CA PRO A 62 1.63 -3.40 -1.12
C PRO A 62 0.21 -3.00 -1.52
N LEU A 63 -0.02 -2.66 -2.79
CA LEU A 63 -1.36 -2.33 -3.29
C LEU A 63 -2.32 -3.53 -3.19
N GLU A 64 -1.85 -4.73 -3.54
CA GLU A 64 -2.62 -5.97 -3.42
C GLU A 64 -2.97 -6.28 -1.96
N ARG A 65 -1.98 -6.22 -1.06
CA ARG A 65 -2.22 -6.45 0.39
C ARG A 65 -3.14 -5.41 1.00
N ALA A 66 -3.00 -4.15 0.64
CA ALA A 66 -3.87 -3.09 1.10
C ALA A 66 -5.31 -3.30 0.62
N SER A 67 -5.51 -3.70 -0.65
CA SER A 67 -6.84 -4.03 -1.18
C SER A 67 -7.45 -5.23 -0.46
N GLU A 68 -6.69 -6.33 -0.31
CA GLU A 68 -7.13 -7.55 0.40
C GLU A 68 -7.58 -7.26 1.83
N ALA A 69 -6.86 -6.38 2.52
CA ALA A 69 -7.18 -5.95 3.87
C ALA A 69 -8.33 -4.91 3.94
N GLY A 70 -8.84 -4.43 2.80
CA GLY A 70 -9.82 -3.35 2.73
C GLY A 70 -9.30 -2.00 3.22
N SER A 71 -7.98 -1.80 3.16
CA SER A 71 -7.32 -0.59 3.63
C SER A 71 -7.31 0.49 2.55
N TYR A 72 -8.48 1.08 2.31
CA TYR A 72 -8.67 2.14 1.31
C TYR A 72 -7.68 3.31 1.50
N ARG A 73 -7.22 3.56 2.72
CA ARG A 73 -6.28 4.64 3.07
C ARG A 73 -4.90 4.43 2.46
N VAL A 74 -4.42 3.19 2.49
CA VAL A 74 -3.13 2.81 1.89
C VAL A 74 -3.28 2.72 0.38
N VAL A 75 -4.40 2.18 -0.11
CA VAL A 75 -4.73 2.17 -1.55
C VAL A 75 -4.73 3.59 -2.12
N GLU A 76 -5.41 4.53 -1.45
CA GLU A 76 -5.47 5.94 -1.86
C GLU A 76 -4.06 6.56 -1.88
N ALA A 77 -3.27 6.40 -0.82
CA ALA A 77 -1.92 6.96 -0.74
C ALA A 77 -0.99 6.41 -1.84
N ILE A 78 -1.06 5.11 -2.13
CA ILE A 78 -0.27 4.48 -3.20
C ILE A 78 -0.68 5.04 -4.57
N LEU A 79 -1.98 5.09 -4.87
CA LEU A 79 -2.47 5.56 -6.19
C LEU A 79 -2.26 7.06 -6.41
N GLU A 80 -2.30 7.86 -5.34
CA GLU A 80 -1.95 9.29 -5.41
C GLU A 80 -0.48 9.51 -5.79
N LYS A 81 0.41 8.61 -5.35
CA LYS A 81 1.84 8.68 -5.69
C LYS A 81 2.17 8.04 -7.04
N ASP A 82 1.64 6.85 -7.27
CA ASP A 82 1.85 6.05 -8.47
C ASP A 82 0.54 5.39 -8.90
N SER A 83 -0.27 6.13 -9.66
CA SER A 83 -1.53 5.62 -10.20
C SER A 83 -1.35 4.48 -11.21
N SER A 84 -0.13 4.31 -11.77
CA SER A 84 0.20 3.23 -12.70
C SER A 84 0.44 1.90 -12.00
N SER A 85 0.61 1.90 -10.68
CA SER A 85 0.75 0.68 -9.86
C SER A 85 -0.41 -0.30 -10.06
N ILE A 86 -1.61 0.19 -10.38
CA ILE A 86 -2.77 -0.66 -10.68
C ILE A 86 -2.54 -1.58 -11.88
N LEU A 87 -1.71 -1.18 -12.84
CA LEU A 87 -1.42 -1.98 -14.04
C LEU A 87 -0.60 -3.24 -13.71
N LYS A 88 0.15 -3.19 -12.60
CA LYS A 88 0.90 -4.34 -12.07
C LYS A 88 0.02 -5.29 -11.26
N ALA A 89 -1.16 -4.82 -10.83
CA ALA A 89 -2.10 -5.54 -10.00
C ALA A 89 -3.55 -5.43 -10.53
N PRO A 90 -3.83 -5.84 -11.78
CA PRO A 90 -5.08 -5.48 -12.48
C PRO A 90 -6.36 -6.08 -11.88
N ARG A 91 -6.26 -7.06 -10.97
CA ARG A 91 -7.40 -7.73 -10.34
C ARG A 91 -7.87 -7.09 -9.03
N VAL A 92 -7.05 -6.25 -8.40
CA VAL A 92 -7.29 -5.74 -7.03
C VAL A 92 -8.61 -4.97 -6.88
N TRP A 93 -9.05 -4.28 -7.92
CA TRP A 93 -10.30 -3.51 -7.91
C TRP A 93 -11.53 -4.41 -8.11
N ILE A 94 -11.41 -5.48 -8.90
CA ILE A 94 -12.46 -6.50 -9.08
C ILE A 94 -12.72 -7.20 -7.76
N GLU A 95 -11.66 -7.64 -7.07
CA GLU A 95 -11.78 -8.31 -5.79
C GLU A 95 -12.39 -7.39 -4.71
N ALA A 96 -12.09 -6.08 -4.75
CA ALA A 96 -12.74 -5.10 -3.89
C ALA A 96 -14.25 -4.99 -4.18
N CYS A 97 -14.65 -5.03 -5.45
CA CYS A 97 -16.06 -5.10 -5.86
C CYS A 97 -16.75 -6.38 -5.36
N GLU A 98 -16.10 -7.55 -5.51
CA GLU A 98 -16.64 -8.84 -5.05
C GLU A 98 -16.88 -8.87 -3.54
N ARG A 99 -16.04 -8.18 -2.77
CA ARG A 99 -16.20 -8.02 -1.31
C ARG A 99 -17.23 -6.95 -0.92
N GLY A 100 -17.69 -6.11 -1.86
CA GLY A 100 -18.54 -4.96 -1.58
C GLY A 100 -17.81 -3.83 -0.82
N ASP A 101 -16.49 -3.76 -0.91
CA ASP A 101 -15.70 -2.70 -0.26
C ASP A 101 -15.76 -1.40 -1.08
N LEU A 102 -16.83 -0.65 -0.86
CA LEU A 102 -17.09 0.59 -1.59
C LEU A 102 -15.99 1.64 -1.39
N SER A 103 -15.35 1.70 -0.22
CA SER A 103 -14.33 2.72 0.06
C SER A 103 -13.09 2.48 -0.79
N THR A 104 -12.65 1.22 -0.88
CA THR A 104 -11.52 0.83 -1.72
C THR A 104 -11.84 0.95 -3.21
N VAL A 105 -13.05 0.58 -3.63
CA VAL A 105 -13.50 0.77 -5.02
C VAL A 105 -13.50 2.24 -5.42
N LEU A 106 -14.02 3.13 -4.58
CA LEU A 106 -13.99 4.57 -4.84
C LEU A 106 -12.56 5.10 -4.95
N ALA A 107 -11.64 4.64 -4.09
CA ALA A 107 -10.23 5.01 -4.20
C ALA A 107 -9.63 4.61 -5.56
N PHE A 108 -9.93 3.41 -6.07
CA PHE A 108 -9.50 3.00 -7.41
C PHE A 108 -10.07 3.89 -8.51
N VAL A 109 -11.38 4.17 -8.47
CA VAL A 109 -12.08 4.98 -9.49
C VAL A 109 -11.59 6.43 -9.50
N GLU A 110 -11.36 7.02 -8.33
CA GLU A 110 -10.99 8.44 -8.21
C GLU A 110 -9.50 8.68 -8.48
N LYS A 111 -8.63 7.74 -8.13
CA LYS A 111 -7.18 7.94 -8.14
C LYS A 111 -6.47 7.24 -9.30
N SER A 112 -7.14 6.36 -10.04
CA SER A 112 -6.55 5.68 -11.19
C SER A 112 -7.23 6.02 -12.51
N PRO A 113 -6.64 6.91 -13.34
CA PRO A 113 -7.17 7.18 -14.68
C PRO A 113 -7.08 5.95 -15.60
N TYR A 114 -6.13 5.04 -15.32
CA TYR A 114 -5.90 3.80 -16.06
C TYR A 114 -6.93 2.71 -15.79
N LEU A 115 -7.83 2.89 -14.81
CA LEU A 115 -8.87 1.91 -14.51
C LEU A 115 -9.76 1.64 -15.74
N LYS A 116 -9.96 2.66 -16.59
CA LYS A 116 -10.70 2.53 -17.86
C LYS A 116 -10.03 1.61 -18.87
N ASP A 117 -8.72 1.43 -18.77
CA ASP A 117 -7.94 0.57 -19.66
C ASP A 117 -7.95 -0.90 -19.18
N LEU A 118 -8.50 -1.15 -17.97
CA LEU A 118 -8.61 -2.47 -17.35
C LEU A 118 -10.01 -3.10 -17.47
N CYS A 119 -10.98 -2.39 -18.05
CA CYS A 119 -12.36 -2.85 -18.27
C CYS A 119 -12.69 -2.99 -19.76
#